data_AF-W6TEN1-F1
#
_entry.id   AF-W6TEN1-F1
#
_cell.length_a   1.000
_cell.length_b   1.000
_cell.length_c   1.000
_cell.angle_alpha   90.00
_cell.angle_beta   90.00
_cell.angle_gamma   90.00
#
_symmetry.space_group_name_H-M   'P 1'
#
loop_
_entity.id
_entity.type
_entity.pdbx_description
1 polymer ?
#
loop_
_entity_poly.entity_id
_entity_poly.type
_entity_poly.pdbx_seq_one_letter_code
_entity_poly.pdbx_strand_id
1 'polypeptide(L)'
;MLIINREHLWYLSSCNTKLFEAWVKEVLIKGLESEQIVITDNAAFHRSQRTKELIESVSCQLIFLPPYSPDLNSIKKFWANMKRWVKNQIKQFDKLYEAIPAFF
;
A
#
# COMPACT_ATOMS: atom_id res chain seq x y z
N MET A 1 -0.04 -0.70 -0.29
CA MET A 1 1.18 -0.82 -1.11
C MET A 1 2.34 -0.65 -0.17
N LEU A 2 3.11 -1.71 0.11
CA LEU A 2 4.25 -1.66 1.02
C LEU A 2 5.47 -1.12 0.26
N ILE A 3 6.04 -0.01 0.73
CA ILE A 3 7.25 0.65 0.24
C ILE A 3 8.37 0.34 1.25
N ILE A 4 9.30 -0.55 0.95
CA ILE A 4 10.48 -0.69 1.82
C ILE A 4 11.70 -0.32 0.97
N ASN A 5 12.24 0.86 1.29
CA ASN A 5 13.34 1.60 0.65
C ASN A 5 12.99 2.45 -0.56
N ARG A 6 13.57 3.67 -0.60
CA ARG A 6 13.42 4.72 -1.62
C ARG A 6 13.77 4.27 -3.06
N GLU A 7 14.20 3.03 -3.27
CA GLU A 7 14.54 2.48 -4.59
C GLU A 7 13.79 1.19 -4.96
N HIS A 8 13.03 0.57 -4.04
CA HIS A 8 12.36 -0.71 -4.30
C HIS A 8 10.91 -0.74 -3.79
N LEU A 9 9.97 -0.72 -4.73
CA LEU A 9 8.51 -0.79 -4.50
C LEU A 9 7.99 -2.23 -4.29
N TRP A 10 8.82 -3.18 -3.91
CA TRP A 10 8.46 -4.60 -3.94
C TRP A 10 9.12 -5.41 -2.80
N TYR A 11 8.50 -6.54 -2.46
CA TYR A 11 9.01 -7.51 -1.48
C TYR A 11 8.98 -8.91 -2.09
N LEU A 12 9.95 -9.75 -1.73
CA LEU A 12 10.17 -11.08 -2.34
C LEU A 12 9.21 -12.16 -1.84
N SER A 13 8.69 -12.02 -0.61
CA SER A 13 7.90 -13.05 0.08
C SER A 13 6.42 -12.71 0.13
N SER A 14 5.64 -13.40 0.98
CA SER A 14 4.32 -12.92 1.37
C SER A 14 4.43 -11.69 2.29
N CYS A 15 3.40 -10.84 2.24
CA CYS A 15 3.23 -9.76 3.21
C CYS A 15 2.72 -10.34 4.53
N ASN A 16 3.34 -9.97 5.63
CA ASN A 16 2.94 -10.34 6.99
C ASN A 16 2.92 -9.12 7.90
N THR A 17 2.46 -9.30 9.13
CA THR A 17 2.32 -8.22 10.12
C THR A 17 3.63 -7.46 10.36
N LYS A 18 4.75 -8.16 10.51
CA LYS A 18 6.05 -7.52 10.76
C LYS A 18 6.49 -6.64 9.59
N LEU A 19 6.32 -7.14 8.36
CA LEU A 19 6.64 -6.40 7.15
C LEU A 19 5.74 -5.17 7.00
N PHE A 20 4.45 -5.33 7.31
CA PHE A 20 3.48 -4.24 7.27
C PHE A 20 3.78 -3.15 8.29
N GLU A 21 4.06 -3.52 9.54
CA GLU A 21 4.46 -2.57 10.58
C GLU A 21 5.75 -1.82 10.24
N ALA A 22 6.75 -2.53 9.71
CA ALA A 22 7.99 -1.91 9.25
C ALA A 22 7.72 -0.87 8.16
N TRP A 23 6.86 -1.19 7.18
CA TRP A 23 6.47 -0.22 6.18
C TRP A 23 5.73 1.00 6.74
N VAL A 24 4.77 0.77 7.63
CA VAL A 24 4.00 1.86 8.25
C VAL A 24 4.95 2.83 8.93
N LYS A 25 5.87 2.30 9.74
CA LYS A 25 6.88 3.09 10.46
C LYS A 25 7.86 3.80 9.53
N GLU A 26 8.39 3.08 8.55
CA GLU A 26 9.53 3.59 7.78
C GLU A 26 9.13 4.42 6.57
N VAL A 27 7.89 4.31 6.09
CA VAL A 27 7.43 5.06 4.93
C VAL A 27 6.09 5.75 5.14
N LEU A 28 5.03 5.02 5.54
CA LEU A 28 3.69 5.61 5.54
C LEU A 28 3.62 6.87 6.40
N ILE A 29 4.01 6.77 7.68
CA ILE A 29 3.87 7.88 8.63
C ILE A 29 4.77 9.08 8.29
N LYS A 30 5.82 8.89 7.48
CA LYS A 30 6.72 9.97 7.04
C LYS A 30 6.10 10.82 5.93
N GLY A 31 5.05 10.33 5.28
CA GLY A 31 4.32 11.03 4.23
C GLY A 31 2.89 11.41 4.61
N LEU A 32 2.47 11.17 5.85
CA LEU A 32 1.16 11.59 6.36
C LEU A 32 1.23 13.01 6.92
N GLU A 33 0.13 13.74 6.76
CA GLU A 33 -0.10 15.03 7.41
C GLU A 33 -1.09 14.85 8.56
N SER A 34 -1.00 15.71 9.57
CA SER A 34 -1.93 15.71 10.71
C SER A 34 -3.38 15.76 10.23
N GLU A 35 -4.28 15.09 10.98
CA GLU A 35 -5.73 15.04 10.72
C GLU A 35 -6.14 14.21 9.48
N GLN A 36 -5.20 13.57 8.79
CA GLN A 36 -5.52 12.64 7.71
C GLN A 36 -6.08 11.30 8.23
N ILE A 37 -6.87 10.66 7.36
CA ILE A 37 -7.49 9.36 7.62
C ILE A 37 -6.84 8.31 6.72
N VAL A 38 -6.22 7.30 7.33
CA VAL A 38 -5.72 6.10 6.68
C VAL A 38 -6.87 5.09 6.60
N ILE A 39 -7.27 4.74 5.37
CA ILE A 39 -8.29 3.73 5.11
C ILE A 39 -7.60 2.44 4.65
N THR A 40 -7.92 1.32 5.30
CA THR A 40 -7.36 0.00 4.94
C THR A 40 -8.44 -1.08 4.83
N ASP A 41 -8.14 -2.16 4.10
CA ASP A 41 -9.02 -3.33 4.06
C ASP A 41 -8.83 -4.22 5.31
N ASN A 42 -9.61 -5.30 5.38
CA ASN A 42 -9.64 -6.20 6.54
C ASN A 42 -8.58 -7.31 6.53
N ALA A 43 -7.49 -7.19 5.76
CA ALA A 43 -6.41 -8.18 5.82
C ALA A 43 -5.88 -8.33 7.25
N ALA A 44 -5.66 -9.57 7.70
CA ALA A 44 -5.33 -9.87 9.10
C ALA A 44 -4.08 -9.11 9.59
N PHE A 45 -3.10 -8.90 8.72
CA PHE A 45 -1.85 -8.20 9.03
C PHE A 45 -2.00 -6.66 9.12
N HIS A 46 -3.14 -6.08 8.72
CA HIS A 46 -3.44 -4.65 8.93
C HIS A 46 -3.97 -4.35 10.33
N ARG A 47 -4.46 -5.37 11.04
CA ARG A 47 -5.17 -5.21 12.32
C ARG A 47 -4.24 -5.27 13.54
N SER A 48 -2.94 -5.07 13.37
CA SER A 48 -2.03 -5.06 14.51
C SER A 48 -2.21 -3.79 15.34
N GLN A 49 -2.19 -3.96 16.67
CA GLN A 49 -2.26 -2.82 17.59
C GLN A 49 -1.14 -1.82 17.34
N ARG A 50 0.06 -2.33 16.99
CA ARG A 50 1.22 -1.50 16.67
C ARG A 50 1.01 -0.62 15.44
N THR A 51 0.33 -1.13 14.40
CA THR A 51 -0.02 -0.33 13.22
C THR A 51 -0.86 0.87 13.61
N LYS A 52 -1.88 0.65 14.44
CA LYS A 52 -2.78 1.71 14.91
C LYS A 52 -2.01 2.77 15.70
N GLU A 53 -1.17 2.36 16.65
CA GLU A 53 -0.33 3.26 17.45
C GLU A 53 0.60 4.12 16.60
N LEU A 54 1.23 3.54 15.57
CA LEU A 54 2.13 4.28 14.68
C LEU A 54 1.38 5.38 13.91
N ILE A 55 0.17 5.08 13.41
CA ILE A 55 -0.63 6.05 12.67
C ILE A 55 -1.18 7.14 13.60
N GLU A 56 -1.69 6.76 14.77
CA GLU A 56 -2.22 7.73 15.74
C GLU A 56 -1.13 8.61 16.37
N SER A 57 0.13 8.13 16.42
CA SER A 57 1.26 8.95 16.90
C SER A 57 1.57 10.18 16.05
N VAL A 58 1.08 10.23 14.81
CA VAL A 58 1.21 11.38 13.90
C VAL A 58 -0.13 12.12 13.71
N SER A 59 -1.01 12.06 14.72
CA SER A 59 -2.32 12.73 14.71
C SER A 59 -3.23 12.33 13.54
N CYS A 60 -3.07 11.10 13.04
CA CYS A 60 -3.90 10.52 11.99
C CYS A 60 -4.86 9.48 12.55
N GLN A 61 -5.90 9.13 11.78
CA GLN A 61 -6.87 8.10 12.16
C GLN A 61 -6.76 6.87 11.26
N LEU A 62 -6.94 5.67 11.82
CA LEU A 62 -7.01 4.42 11.06
C LEU A 62 -8.46 3.91 11.00
N ILE A 63 -9.01 3.78 9.79
CA ILE A 63 -10.35 3.25 9.52
C ILE A 63 -10.24 1.97 8.68
N PHE A 64 -10.98 0.94 9.08
CA PHE A 64 -11.13 -0.29 8.31
C PHE A 64 -12.40 -0.23 7.46
N LEU A 65 -12.29 -0.61 6.19
CA LEU A 65 -13.45 -0.80 5.34
C LEU A 65 -14.36 -1.91 5.89
N PRO A 66 -15.68 -1.88 5.64
CA PRO A 66 -16.55 -3.00 5.98
C PRO A 66 -16.09 -4.30 5.28
N PRO A 67 -16.36 -5.48 5.89
CA PRO A 67 -16.06 -6.76 5.26
C PRO A 67 -16.70 -6.88 3.88
N TYR A 68 -15.96 -7.44 2.92
CA TYR A 68 -16.43 -7.68 1.55
C TYR A 68 -16.95 -6.43 0.81
N SER A 69 -16.41 -5.24 1.10
CA SER A 69 -16.69 -4.00 0.36
C SER A 69 -15.57 -3.59 -0.60
N PRO A 70 -15.30 -4.38 -1.67
CA PRO A 70 -14.26 -4.06 -2.64
C PRO A 70 -14.53 -2.76 -3.40
N ASP A 71 -15.80 -2.43 -3.59
CA ASP A 71 -16.35 -1.25 -4.23
C ASP A 71 -15.98 0.05 -3.50
N LEU A 72 -15.82 0.00 -2.17
CA LEU A 72 -15.39 1.15 -1.36
C LEU A 72 -13.88 1.38 -1.37
N ASN A 73 -13.10 0.47 -1.96
CA ASN A 73 -11.64 0.60 -2.01
C ASN A 73 -11.19 1.21 -3.34
N SER A 74 -11.07 2.54 -3.39
CA SER A 74 -10.66 3.30 -4.58
C SER A 74 -9.34 2.83 -5.19
N ILE A 75 -8.42 2.28 -4.37
CA ILE A 75 -7.15 1.74 -4.86
C ILE A 75 -7.35 0.58 -5.84
N LYS A 76 -8.46 -0.17 -5.75
CA LYS A 76 -8.74 -1.28 -6.67
C LYS A 76 -8.93 -0.79 -8.10
N LYS A 77 -9.57 0.36 -8.28
CA LYS A 77 -9.74 1.00 -9.60
C LYS A 77 -8.39 1.48 -10.13
N PHE A 78 -7.56 2.06 -9.27
CA PHE A 78 -6.18 2.43 -9.63
C PHE A 78 -5.37 1.22 -10.11
N TRP A 79 -5.36 0.12 -9.35
CA TRP A 79 -4.68 -1.13 -9.74
C TRP A 79 -5.22 -1.72 -11.03
N ALA A 80 -6.53 -1.66 -11.28
CA ALA A 80 -7.11 -2.12 -12.54
C ALA A 80 -6.59 -1.31 -13.74
N ASN A 81 -6.53 0.02 -13.60
CA ASN A 81 -5.99 0.90 -14.63
C ASN A 81 -4.50 0.65 -14.87
N MET A 82 -3.70 0.54 -13.81
CA MET A 82 -2.27 0.27 -13.92
C MET A 82 -2.00 -1.09 -14.57
N LYS A 83 -2.70 -2.15 -14.15
CA LYS A 83 -2.57 -3.48 -14.77
C LYS A 83 -2.90 -3.45 -16.26
N ARG A 84 -3.93 -2.70 -16.66
CA ARG A 84 -4.31 -2.54 -18.06
C ARG A 84 -3.21 -1.82 -18.85
N TRP A 85 -2.64 -0.75 -18.28
CA TRP A 85 -1.53 -0.04 -18.89
C TRP A 85 -0.30 -0.94 -19.03
N VAL A 86 0.12 -1.59 -17.95
CA VAL A 86 1.29 -2.49 -17.93
C VAL A 86 1.11 -3.60 -18.96
N LYS A 87 -0.08 -4.22 -19.05
CA LYS A 87 -0.37 -5.25 -20.06
C LYS A 87 -0.10 -4.77 -21.50
N ASN A 88 -0.38 -3.50 -21.79
CA ASN A 88 -0.18 -2.93 -23.12
C ASN A 88 1.28 -2.54 -23.39
N GLN A 89 2.04 -2.17 -22.36
CA GLN A 89 3.42 -1.70 -22.49
C GLN A 89 4.47 -2.79 -22.23
N ILE A 90 4.10 -3.94 -21.65
CA ILE A 90 5.05 -4.95 -21.12
C ILE A 90 6.08 -5.44 -22.14
N LYS A 91 5.76 -5.41 -23.45
CA LYS A 91 6.69 -5.82 -24.52
C LYS A 91 7.87 -4.85 -24.72
N GLN A 92 7.81 -3.66 -24.12
CA GLN A 92 8.87 -2.64 -24.16
C GLN A 92 9.88 -2.79 -23.01
N PHE A 93 9.64 -3.73 -22.10
CA PHE A 93 10.45 -3.93 -20.89
C PHE A 93 10.91 -5.38 -20.82
N ASP A 94 12.11 -5.61 -20.30
CA ASP A 94 12.65 -6.96 -20.13
C ASP A 94 12.02 -7.63 -18.91
N LYS A 95 11.70 -6.85 -17.87
CA LYS A 95 11.16 -7.36 -16.61
C LYS A 95 9.92 -6.58 -16.16
N LEU A 96 8.96 -7.30 -15.56
CA LEU A 96 7.70 -6.71 -15.10
C LEU A 96 7.90 -5.51 -14.17
N TYR A 97 8.87 -5.58 -13.26
CA TYR A 97 9.09 -4.51 -12.29
C TYR A 97 9.64 -3.22 -12.94
N GLU A 98 10.15 -3.27 -14.17
CA GLU A 98 10.62 -2.08 -14.91
C GLU A 98 9.43 -1.33 -15.51
N ALA A 99 8.36 -2.05 -15.86
CA ALA A 99 7.13 -1.46 -16.38
C ALA A 99 6.31 -0.74 -15.29
N ILE A 100 6.46 -1.11 -14.01
CA ILE A 100 5.63 -0.54 -12.93
C ILE A 100 5.93 0.95 -12.69
N PRO A 101 7.20 1.39 -12.51
CA PRO A 101 7.53 2.81 -12.35
C PRO A 101 7.14 3.65 -13.55
N ALA A 102 7.22 3.11 -14.78
CA ALA A 102 6.90 3.84 -16.01
C ALA A 102 5.40 4.19 -16.16
N PHE A 103 4.53 3.65 -15.30
CA PHE A 103 3.12 4.03 -15.24
C PHE A 103 2.89 5.37 -14.52
N PHE A 104 3.76 5.74 -13.60
CA PHE A 104 3.69 6.97 -12.81
C PHE A 104 4.36 8.13 -13.55
#